data_AF-A0AAV1IAE9-F1
#
_entry.id   AF-A0AAV1IAE9-F1
#
_cell.length_a   1.000
_cell.length_b   1.000
_cell.length_c   1.000
_cell.angle_alpha   90.00
_cell.angle_beta   90.00
_cell.angle_gamma   90.00
#
_symmetry.space_group_name_H-M   'P 1'
#
loop_
_entity.id
_entity.type
_entity.pdbx_description
1 polymer ?
#
loop_
_entity_poly.entity_id
_entity_poly.type
_entity_poly.pdbx_seq_one_letter_code
_entity_poly.pdbx_strand_id
1 'polypeptide(L)'
;MQQVDPALTIVPVDHIRKPEDDEEEEEESSEEEEEVDLPPGPISSEHCTVGGPGFVGGSAKSSISFYVTAKDETGKRIRDGGAYVTATVNPGRVARAGGAELVFADIRDNSDGTYTATYTVEARGDYESSGARCQQ
;
A
#
# COMPACT_ATOMS: atom_id res chain seq x y z
N MET A 1 -60.06 11.63 5.69
CA MET A 1 -58.93 10.99 6.38
C MET A 1 -58.40 9.87 5.50
N GLN A 2 -57.10 9.67 5.59
CA GLN A 2 -56.18 8.92 4.74
C GLN A 2 -56.65 7.54 4.23
N GLN A 3 -56.17 7.22 3.02
CA GLN A 3 -56.11 5.94 2.31
C GLN A 3 -55.62 4.76 3.15
N VAL A 4 -56.05 3.55 2.78
CA VAL A 4 -55.17 2.39 2.55
C VAL A 4 -55.77 1.50 1.44
N ASP A 5 -55.00 1.30 0.36
CA ASP A 5 -55.38 0.51 -0.82
C ASP A 5 -55.32 -1.02 -0.57
N PRO A 6 -56.10 -1.84 -1.31
CA PRO A 6 -56.16 -3.28 -1.14
C PRO A 6 -55.38 -4.07 -2.21
N ALA A 7 -54.92 -5.27 -1.80
CA ALA A 7 -54.61 -6.43 -2.65
C ALA A 7 -53.41 -6.25 -3.62
N LEU A 8 -52.65 -7.24 -4.07
CA LEU A 8 -52.73 -8.69 -4.10
C LEU A 8 -51.34 -9.15 -4.60
N THR A 9 -50.82 -10.31 -4.19
CA THR A 9 -50.29 -11.32 -5.14
C THR A 9 -50.27 -12.67 -4.43
N ILE A 10 -50.97 -13.62 -5.05
CA ILE A 10 -51.11 -15.05 -4.72
C ILE A 10 -50.27 -15.81 -5.78
N VAL A 11 -49.52 -16.90 -5.54
CA VAL A 11 -49.86 -18.36 -5.57
C VAL A 11 -48.52 -19.18 -5.68
N PRO A 12 -48.44 -20.54 -5.74
CA PRO A 12 -48.57 -21.50 -4.61
C PRO A 12 -47.58 -22.72 -4.62
N VAL A 13 -47.46 -23.41 -3.47
CA VAL A 13 -47.52 -24.87 -3.16
C VAL A 13 -46.74 -25.95 -3.98
N ASP A 14 -45.86 -26.64 -3.22
CA ASP A 14 -45.49 -28.07 -3.13
C ASP A 14 -45.51 -29.06 -4.31
N HIS A 15 -44.35 -29.70 -4.54
CA HIS A 15 -44.13 -31.14 -4.86
C HIS A 15 -42.60 -31.35 -4.97
N ILE A 16 -41.88 -32.34 -4.42
CA ILE A 16 -42.14 -33.76 -4.18
C ILE A 16 -40.89 -34.40 -3.50
N ARG A 17 -41.12 -35.37 -2.59
CA ARG A 17 -40.29 -36.56 -2.19
C ARG A 17 -38.92 -36.43 -1.49
N LYS A 18 -38.87 -37.00 -0.26
CA LYS A 18 -37.70 -37.56 0.47
C LYS A 18 -37.17 -38.86 -0.21
N PRO A 19 -35.88 -39.29 -0.07
CA PRO A 19 -35.27 -39.88 1.16
C PRO A 19 -33.81 -39.37 1.41
N GLU A 20 -33.30 -39.20 2.64
CA GLU A 20 -32.57 -40.20 3.48
C GLU A 20 -31.63 -41.13 2.66
N ASP A 21 -30.34 -40.75 2.51
CA ASP A 21 -29.14 -41.62 2.61
C ASP A 21 -27.85 -40.86 2.20
N ASP A 22 -26.75 -41.30 2.79
CA ASP A 22 -25.33 -41.06 2.48
C ASP A 22 -24.66 -39.74 2.90
N GLU A 23 -23.87 -39.92 3.96
CA GLU A 23 -22.74 -39.14 4.43
C GLU A 23 -21.73 -38.89 3.31
N GLU A 24 -21.49 -37.62 2.96
CA GLU A 24 -20.18 -37.19 2.47
C GLU A 24 -19.87 -35.85 3.16
N GLU A 25 -19.37 -35.95 4.40
CA GLU A 25 -18.59 -34.87 5.00
C GLU A 25 -17.28 -34.79 4.21
N GLU A 26 -17.26 -33.96 3.18
CA GLU A 26 -16.00 -33.52 2.59
C GLU A 26 -15.32 -32.58 3.60
N GLU A 27 -14.54 -33.20 4.48
CA GLU A 27 -13.43 -32.58 5.20
C GLU A 27 -12.46 -31.98 4.17
N GLU A 28 -12.77 -30.78 3.65
CA GLU A 28 -11.74 -29.96 3.04
C GLU A 28 -10.80 -29.52 4.17
N SER A 29 -9.76 -30.35 4.34
CA SER A 29 -8.52 -30.05 5.03
C SER A 29 -8.08 -28.65 4.62
N SER A 30 -8.42 -27.67 5.44
CA SER A 30 -7.75 -26.38 5.42
C SER A 30 -6.31 -26.69 5.78
N GLU A 31 -5.47 -26.82 4.76
CA GLU A 31 -4.02 -26.71 4.90
C GLU A 31 -3.79 -25.32 5.50
N GLU A 32 -3.88 -25.24 6.82
CA GLU A 32 -3.35 -24.15 7.61
C GLU A 32 -1.86 -24.20 7.35
N GLU A 33 -1.43 -23.56 6.25
CA GLU A 33 -0.06 -23.14 6.07
C GLU A 33 0.25 -22.34 7.33
N GLU A 34 0.87 -23.00 8.30
CA GLU A 34 1.39 -22.38 9.50
C GLU A 34 2.39 -21.37 8.97
N GLU A 35 1.94 -20.12 8.75
CA GLU A 35 2.79 -18.98 8.46
C GLU A 35 3.71 -18.87 9.66
N VAL A 36 4.80 -19.63 9.61
CA VAL A 36 5.90 -19.52 10.54
C VAL A 36 6.29 -18.06 10.46
N ASP A 37 5.98 -17.32 11.53
CA ASP A 37 6.32 -15.91 11.67
C ASP A 37 7.83 -15.81 11.88
N LEU A 38 8.57 -16.21 10.84
CA LEU A 38 10.00 -16.03 10.76
C LEU A 38 10.24 -14.53 10.89
N PRO A 39 11.22 -14.13 11.71
CA PRO A 39 11.60 -12.73 11.77
C PRO A 39 11.90 -12.25 10.35
N PRO A 40 11.53 -11.00 10.01
CA PRO A 40 11.82 -10.45 8.71
C PRO A 40 13.30 -10.65 8.36
N GLY A 41 13.56 -11.05 7.11
CA GLY A 41 14.91 -11.26 6.61
C GLY A 41 15.73 -9.96 6.52
N PRO A 42 16.97 -10.03 5.99
CA PRO A 42 17.74 -8.82 5.71
C PRO A 42 16.97 -7.89 4.77
N ILE A 43 17.15 -6.58 4.92
CA ILE A 43 16.48 -5.61 4.05
C ILE A 43 16.91 -5.78 2.60
N SER A 44 15.92 -5.88 1.72
CA SER A 44 16.16 -5.91 0.28
C SER A 44 15.98 -4.54 -0.33
N SER A 45 17.06 -4.05 -0.93
CA SER A 45 17.08 -2.76 -1.64
C SER A 45 16.11 -2.72 -2.84
N GLU A 46 15.77 -3.87 -3.43
CA GLU A 46 14.94 -3.99 -4.62
C GLU A 46 13.44 -4.14 -4.29
N HIS A 47 13.11 -4.70 -3.12
CA HIS A 47 11.73 -4.92 -2.71
C HIS A 47 11.14 -3.78 -1.90
N CYS A 48 11.94 -2.81 -1.47
CA CYS A 48 11.43 -1.68 -0.72
C CYS A 48 10.43 -0.85 -1.55
N THR A 49 9.27 -0.60 -0.96
CA THR A 49 8.20 0.13 -1.64
C THR A 49 8.12 1.56 -1.13
N VAL A 50 8.09 2.50 -2.05
CA VAL A 50 7.83 3.91 -1.76
C VAL A 50 6.34 4.17 -1.96
N GLY A 51 5.72 4.82 -1.00
CA GLY A 51 4.32 5.19 -1.08
C GLY A 51 4.03 6.52 -0.39
N GLY A 52 2.87 7.08 -0.68
CA GLY A 52 2.38 8.27 -0.01
C GLY A 52 2.07 9.42 -0.96
N PRO A 53 1.37 10.44 -0.43
CA PRO A 53 0.85 11.55 -1.23
C PRO A 53 1.97 12.31 -1.94
N GLY A 54 3.16 12.35 -1.33
CA GLY A 54 4.31 13.05 -1.88
C GLY A 54 5.02 12.40 -3.06
N PHE A 55 4.61 11.20 -3.45
CA PHE A 55 5.14 10.51 -4.63
C PHE A 55 4.32 10.77 -5.90
N VAL A 56 3.04 11.15 -5.76
CA VAL A 56 2.09 11.31 -6.89
C VAL A 56 2.06 12.73 -7.45
N GLY A 57 2.57 13.71 -6.68
CA GLY A 57 2.67 15.09 -7.10
C GLY A 57 2.63 16.03 -5.91
N GLY A 58 3.13 17.24 -6.10
CA GLY A 58 3.16 18.22 -5.03
C GLY A 58 3.15 19.64 -5.54
N SER A 59 2.88 20.56 -4.63
CA SER A 59 2.81 21.98 -4.94
C SER A 59 4.19 22.63 -4.77
N ALA A 60 4.52 23.53 -5.68
CA ALA A 60 5.68 24.40 -5.55
C ALA A 60 5.69 25.12 -4.20
N LYS A 61 6.86 25.21 -3.57
CA LYS A 61 7.10 25.81 -2.25
C LYS A 61 6.37 25.13 -1.09
N SER A 62 5.87 23.92 -1.28
CA SER A 62 5.31 23.12 -0.20
C SER A 62 6.29 22.01 0.20
N SER A 63 6.35 21.76 1.51
CA SER A 63 6.95 20.55 2.06
C SER A 63 6.08 19.36 1.67
N ILE A 64 6.69 18.39 1.02
CA ILE A 64 6.05 17.19 0.54
C ILE A 64 6.67 16.01 1.28
N SER A 65 5.82 15.18 1.89
CA SER A 65 6.24 13.99 2.62
C SER A 65 5.72 12.73 1.97
N PHE A 66 6.55 11.69 1.97
CA PHE A 66 6.18 10.34 1.58
C PHE A 66 6.83 9.35 2.55
N TYR A 67 6.41 8.09 2.48
CA TYR A 67 6.92 7.03 3.33
C TYR A 67 7.53 5.91 2.50
N VAL A 68 8.62 5.35 2.99
CA VAL A 68 9.28 4.18 2.43
C VAL A 68 9.06 3.04 3.39
N THR A 69 8.59 1.91 2.88
CA THR A 69 8.41 0.69 3.65
C THR A 69 9.54 -0.27 3.32
N ALA A 70 10.34 -0.61 4.32
CA ALA A 70 11.36 -1.64 4.21
C ALA A 70 10.72 -3.03 4.07
N LYS A 71 11.19 -3.77 3.06
CA LYS A 71 10.79 -5.15 2.82
C LYS A 71 12.04 -6.01 2.69
N ASP A 72 11.93 -7.27 3.08
CA ASP A 72 12.98 -8.25 2.88
C ASP A 72 12.96 -8.83 1.45
N GLU A 73 13.85 -9.78 1.16
CA GLU A 73 13.93 -10.49 -0.13
C GLU A 73 12.67 -11.30 -0.45
N THR A 74 11.89 -11.66 0.55
CA THR A 74 10.62 -12.38 0.37
C THR A 74 9.44 -11.43 0.14
N GLY A 75 9.67 -10.12 0.26
CA GLY A 75 8.62 -9.09 0.22
C GLY A 75 7.87 -8.93 1.53
N LYS A 76 8.30 -9.60 2.62
CA LYS A 76 7.75 -9.42 3.96
C LYS A 76 8.19 -8.07 4.51
N ARG A 77 7.26 -7.37 5.16
CA ARG A 77 7.53 -6.07 5.76
C ARG A 77 8.44 -6.23 6.97
N ILE A 78 9.53 -5.48 6.98
CA ILE A 78 10.46 -5.42 8.10
C ILE A 78 9.84 -4.54 9.18
N ARG A 79 9.92 -4.96 10.44
CA ARG A 79 9.47 -4.18 11.61
C ARG A 79 10.64 -3.54 12.37
N ASP A 80 11.86 -3.90 12.00
CA ASP A 80 13.08 -3.29 12.49
C ASP A 80 13.45 -2.02 11.71
N GLY A 81 13.98 -1.04 12.44
CA GLY A 81 14.62 0.14 11.88
C GLY A 81 16.06 -0.09 11.46
N GLY A 82 16.74 1.02 11.16
CA GLY A 82 18.20 1.04 10.97
C GLY A 82 18.65 0.88 9.53
N ALA A 83 17.74 0.78 8.56
CA ALA A 83 18.13 0.80 7.16
C ALA A 83 18.49 2.21 6.69
N TYR A 84 19.54 2.28 5.88
CA TYR A 84 19.94 3.49 5.20
C TYR A 84 19.06 3.71 3.96
N VAL A 85 18.03 4.54 4.13
CA VAL A 85 17.13 4.92 3.03
C VAL A 85 17.57 6.26 2.44
N THR A 86 17.60 6.35 1.12
CA THR A 86 17.92 7.58 0.37
C THR A 86 16.88 7.77 -0.73
N ALA A 87 16.42 8.99 -0.91
CA ALA A 87 15.48 9.31 -1.97
C ALA A 87 15.83 10.64 -2.63
N THR A 88 15.76 10.63 -3.95
CA THR A 88 16.17 11.77 -4.77
C THR A 88 15.07 12.12 -5.75
N VAL A 89 14.77 13.41 -5.84
CA VAL A 89 13.77 13.96 -6.75
C VAL A 89 14.47 14.76 -7.82
N ASN A 90 14.26 14.35 -9.07
CA ASN A 90 14.77 15.03 -10.24
C ASN A 90 13.73 16.04 -10.76
N PRO A 91 14.08 17.33 -10.86
CA PRO A 91 13.20 18.32 -11.46
C PRO A 91 13.05 18.04 -12.97
N GLY A 92 11.83 18.10 -13.46
CA GLY A 92 11.51 18.05 -14.87
C GLY A 92 11.90 19.34 -15.59
N ARG A 93 11.61 19.41 -16.89
CA ARG A 93 12.00 20.53 -17.76
C ARG A 93 11.46 21.88 -17.28
N VAL A 94 10.20 21.91 -16.82
CA VAL A 94 9.53 23.14 -16.36
C VAL A 94 10.14 23.62 -15.03
N ALA A 95 10.37 22.70 -14.10
CA ALA A 95 10.98 23.00 -12.80
C ALA A 95 12.42 23.50 -12.96
N ARG A 96 13.24 22.86 -13.80
CA ARG A 96 14.61 23.31 -14.11
C ARG A 96 14.66 24.70 -14.74
N ALA A 97 13.73 25.03 -15.64
CA ALA A 97 13.63 26.37 -16.21
C ALA A 97 13.27 27.44 -15.17
N GLY A 98 12.59 27.04 -14.08
CA GLY A 98 12.30 27.87 -12.91
C GLY A 98 13.43 27.91 -11.87
N GLY A 99 14.59 27.31 -12.15
CA GLY A 99 15.74 27.27 -11.24
C GLY A 99 15.73 26.13 -10.23
N ALA A 100 14.84 25.13 -10.36
CA ALA A 100 14.89 23.96 -9.48
C ALA A 100 16.05 23.02 -9.85
N GLU A 101 16.76 22.57 -8.82
CA GLU A 101 17.83 21.59 -8.92
C GLU A 101 17.42 20.24 -8.33
N LEU A 102 18.36 19.28 -8.33
CA LEU A 102 18.18 17.97 -7.71
C LEU A 102 17.87 18.14 -6.21
N VAL A 103 16.76 17.56 -5.75
CA VAL A 103 16.36 17.65 -4.34
C VAL A 103 16.60 16.30 -3.66
N PHE A 104 17.33 16.33 -2.55
CA PHE A 104 17.47 15.19 -1.65
C PHE A 104 16.39 15.27 -0.58
N ALA A 105 15.67 14.16 -0.37
CA ALA A 105 14.70 14.09 0.72
C ALA A 105 15.42 13.85 2.05
N ASP A 106 14.99 14.56 3.08
CA ASP A 106 15.34 14.28 4.47
C ASP A 106 14.62 13.02 4.92
N ILE A 107 15.39 11.98 5.24
CA ILE A 107 14.87 10.68 5.64
C ILE A 107 14.92 10.55 7.16
N ARG A 108 13.76 10.23 7.74
CA ARG A 108 13.59 9.93 9.16
C ARG A 108 13.19 8.47 9.33
N ASP A 109 14.05 7.68 9.95
CA ASP A 109 13.69 6.34 10.40
C ASP A 109 12.75 6.42 11.61
N ASN A 110 11.62 5.73 11.54
CA ASN A 110 10.67 5.59 12.66
C ASN A 110 10.92 4.32 13.48
N SER A 111 11.93 3.53 13.10
CA SER A 111 12.35 2.28 13.74
C SER A 111 11.28 1.19 13.81
N ASP A 112 10.32 1.26 12.90
CA ASP A 112 9.21 0.31 12.71
C ASP A 112 9.21 -0.30 11.28
N GLY A 113 10.33 -0.13 10.57
CA GLY A 113 10.49 -0.41 9.14
C GLY A 113 9.85 0.60 8.19
N THR A 114 9.28 1.70 8.71
CA THR A 114 8.83 2.85 7.92
C THR A 114 9.81 4.00 8.02
N TYR A 115 10.15 4.58 6.88
CA TYR A 115 11.00 5.77 6.79
C TYR A 115 10.19 6.93 6.24
N THR A 116 10.11 8.03 6.98
CA THR A 116 9.43 9.25 6.54
C THR A 116 10.43 10.12 5.78
N ALA A 117 10.17 10.29 4.49
CA ALA A 117 10.96 11.12 3.61
C ALA A 117 10.26 12.46 3.39
N THR A 118 10.94 13.57 3.66
CA THR A 118 10.41 14.92 3.46
C THR A 118 11.30 15.70 2.53
N TYR A 119 10.73 16.35 1.53
CA TYR A 119 11.47 17.21 0.61
C TYR A 119 10.68 18.48 0.32
N THR A 120 11.37 19.54 -0.09
CA THR A 120 10.74 20.80 -0.46
C THR A 120 11.17 21.19 -1.86
N VAL A 121 10.22 21.60 -2.68
CA VAL A 121 10.45 22.05 -4.05
C VAL A 121 10.39 23.58 -4.13
N GLU A 122 11.39 24.24 -4.70
CA GLU A 122 11.43 25.70 -4.75
C GLU A 122 10.62 26.30 -5.93
N ALA A 123 10.54 25.55 -7.03
CA ALA A 123 9.84 25.97 -8.24
C ALA A 123 8.58 25.14 -8.51
N ARG A 124 7.73 25.64 -9.41
CA ARG A 124 6.63 24.86 -9.97
C ARG A 124 7.10 24.12 -11.20
N GLY A 125 6.59 22.92 -11.38
CA GLY A 125 6.83 22.12 -12.57
C GLY A 125 6.66 20.65 -12.26
N ASP A 126 6.93 19.85 -13.27
CA ASP A 126 6.96 18.41 -13.15
C ASP A 126 8.19 17.99 -12.36
N TYR A 127 8.01 17.02 -11.47
CA TYR A 127 9.08 16.41 -10.69
C TYR A 127 8.99 14.90 -10.87
N GLU A 128 10.10 14.28 -11.21
CA GLU A 128 10.22 12.83 -11.31
C GLU A 128 11.01 12.32 -10.11
N SER A 129 10.41 11.46 -9.31
CA SER A 129 11.13 10.71 -8.29
C SER A 129 12.01 9.67 -8.99
N SER A 130 13.34 9.75 -8.83
CA SER A 130 14.26 8.80 -9.48
C SER A 130 14.42 7.47 -8.72
N GLY A 131 13.47 7.17 -7.83
CA GLY A 131 13.50 6.02 -6.94
C GLY A 131 14.04 6.35 -5.55
N ALA A 132 13.55 5.62 -4.55
CA ALA A 132 14.22 5.53 -3.26
C ALA A 132 15.04 4.25 -3.23
N ARG A 133 16.22 4.30 -2.63
CA ARG A 133 17.03 3.13 -2.33
C ARG A 133 17.04 2.89 -0.84
N CYS A 134 16.93 1.63 -0.44
CA CYS A 134 17.08 1.21 0.94
C CYS A 134 18.28 0.25 1.01
N GLN A 135 19.15 0.41 2.00
CA GLN A 135 20.34 -0.44 2.21
C GLN A 135 20.42 -0.82 3.69
N GLN A 136 20.96 -2.00 4.02
CA GLN A 136 21.20 -2.45 5.41
C GLN A 136 22.40 -1.75 6.02
#